data_AF-A0AA96ZJ09-F1
#
_entry.id   AF-A0AA96ZJ09-F1
#
_cell.length_a   1.000
_cell.length_b   1.000
_cell.length_c   1.000
_cell.angle_alpha   90.00
_cell.angle_beta   90.00
_cell.angle_gamma   90.00
#
_symmetry.space_group_name_H-M   'P 1'
#
loop_
_entity.id
_entity.type
_entity.pdbx_description
1 polymer ?
#
loop_
_entity_poly.entity_id
_entity_poly.type
_entity_poly.pdbx_seq_one_letter_code
_entity_poly.pdbx_strand_id
1 'polypeptide(L)' 'MTANSTTDEHLSTGLMTLLRDQGLLHTAEGASDGSWIVRRTRSGPQFVLETPPDAIEYAVELLVDYQLETSGTR' A
#
# COMPACT_ATOMS: atom_id res chain seq x y z
N MET A 1 23.41 8.53 2.46
CA MET A 1 22.29 7.97 1.67
C MET A 1 21.05 7.94 2.55
N THR A 2 20.47 9.10 2.90
CA THR A 2 19.39 9.19 3.92
C THR A 2 18.16 9.98 3.45
N ALA A 3 18.30 10.85 2.44
CA ALA A 3 17.20 11.66 1.94
C ALA A 3 16.11 10.84 1.20
N ASN A 4 16.51 9.77 0.51
CA ASN A 4 15.55 8.87 -0.16
C ASN A 4 14.73 8.08 0.87
N SER A 5 15.36 7.53 1.90
CA SER A 5 14.68 6.71 2.91
C SER A 5 13.53 7.44 3.62
N THR A 6 13.75 8.68 4.07
CA THR A 6 12.69 9.48 4.72
C THR A 6 11.59 9.91 3.74
N THR A 7 11.91 10.09 2.45
CA THR A 7 10.91 10.40 1.44
C THR A 7 10.02 9.18 1.17
N ASP A 8 10.63 8.00 1.06
CA ASP A 8 9.93 6.74 0.80
C ASP A 8 9.04 6.32 2.00
N GLU A 9 9.48 6.56 3.24
CA GLU A 9 8.68 6.35 4.45
C GLU A 9 7.42 7.22 4.48
N HIS A 10 7.55 8.52 4.18
CA HIS A 10 6.39 9.41 4.12
C HIS A 10 5.44 9.03 2.97
N LEU A 11 6.00 8.69 1.81
CA LEU A 11 5.21 8.31 0.63
C LEU A 11 4.44 7.01 0.87
N SER A 12 5.11 5.95 1.35
CA SER A 12 4.46 4.68 1.70
C SER A 12 3.37 4.88 2.75
N THR A 13 3.61 5.69 3.78
CA THR A 13 2.60 6.03 4.80
C THR A 13 1.37 6.69 4.20
N GLY A 14 1.57 7.70 3.33
CA GLY A 14 0.48 8.39 2.64
C GLY A 14 -0.33 7.44 1.75
N LEU A 15 0.36 6.60 0.97
CA LEU A 15 -0.28 5.63 0.08
C LEU A 15 -1.08 4.57 0.86
N MET A 16 -0.49 3.96 1.89
CA MET A 16 -1.16 2.91 2.67
C MET A 16 -2.39 3.43 3.41
N THR A 17 -2.32 4.65 3.92
CA THR A 17 -3.47 5.34 4.53
C THR A 17 -4.55 5.59 3.49
N LEU A 18 -4.19 6.15 2.34
CA LEU A 18 -5.13 6.42 1.25
C LEU A 18 -5.85 5.15 0.79
N LEU A 19 -5.11 4.07 0.53
CA LEU A 19 -5.68 2.80 0.06
C LEU A 19 -6.65 2.19 1.06
N ARG A 20 -6.35 2.29 2.36
CA ARG A 20 -7.26 1.87 3.42
C ARG A 20 -8.52 2.73 3.47
N ASP A 21 -8.37 4.04 3.41
CA ASP A 21 -9.50 4.98 3.51
C ASP A 21 -10.43 4.89 2.31
N GLN A 22 -9.89 4.57 1.12
CA GLN A 22 -10.69 4.28 -0.08
C GLN A 22 -11.29 2.87 -0.09
N GLY A 23 -11.00 2.04 0.92
CA GLY A 23 -11.52 0.67 1.02
C GLY A 23 -10.85 -0.33 0.07
N LEU A 24 -9.77 0.05 -0.61
CA LEU A 24 -8.95 -0.86 -1.43
C LEU A 24 -8.12 -1.82 -0.56
N LEU A 25 -7.81 -1.39 0.66
CA LEU A 25 -7.30 -2.24 1.72
C LEU A 25 -8.31 -2.33 2.86
N HIS A 26 -8.51 -3.53 3.38
CA HIS A 26 -9.26 -3.74 4.61
C HIS A 26 -8.45 -3.33 5.84
N THR A 27 -7.17 -3.73 5.90
CA THR A 27 -6.23 -3.28 6.93
C THR A 27 -4.89 -2.92 6.31
N ALA A 28 -4.24 -1.90 6.88
CA ALA A 28 -2.87 -1.50 6.61
C ALA A 28 -2.26 -1.04 7.94
N GLU A 29 -1.30 -1.80 8.44
CA GLU A 29 -0.67 -1.61 9.75
C GLU A 29 0.84 -1.40 9.53
N GLY A 30 1.32 -0.19 9.80
CA GLY A 30 2.74 0.16 9.64
C GLY A 30 3.53 -0.05 10.93
N ALA A 31 4.79 -0.46 10.80
CA ALA A 31 5.75 -0.57 11.89
C ALA A 31 6.79 0.56 11.86
N SER A 32 7.52 0.74 12.97
CA SER A 32 8.50 1.81 13.14
C SER A 32 9.75 1.68 12.25
N ASP A 33 9.97 0.51 11.65
CA ASP A 33 11.05 0.23 10.72
C ASP A 33 10.66 0.49 9.25
N GLY A 34 9.45 1.00 9.00
CA GLY A 34 8.93 1.29 7.67
C GLY A 34 8.27 0.10 6.97
N SER A 35 8.24 -1.08 7.61
CA SER A 35 7.51 -2.24 7.09
C SER A 35 5.99 -2.10 7.30
N TRP A 36 5.22 -2.83 6.50
CA TRP A 36 3.75 -2.84 6.56
C TRP A 36 3.19 -4.25 6.54
N ILE A 37 2.08 -4.44 7.27
CA ILE A 37 1.21 -5.61 7.14
C ILE A 37 -0.12 -5.15 6.56
N VAL A 38 -0.44 -5.65 5.37
CA VAL A 38 -1.65 -5.25 4.62
C VAL A 38 -2.56 -6.43 4.34
N ARG A 39 -3.85 -6.15 4.14
CA ARG A 39 -4.85 -7.15 3.75
C ARG A 39 -5.94 -6.50 2.91
N ARG A 40 -6.20 -7.03 1.71
CA ARG A 40 -7.17 -6.47 0.76
C ARG A 40 -8.62 -6.66 1.20
N THR A 41 -8.98 -7.83 1.74
CA THR A 41 -10.37 -8.15 2.15
C THR A 41 -10.42 -8.72 3.56
N ARG A 42 -11.57 -8.66 4.23
CA ARG A 42 -11.72 -9.11 5.64
C ARG A 42 -11.23 -10.54 5.90
N SER A 43 -11.48 -11.44 4.96
CA SER A 43 -11.09 -12.87 5.03
C SER A 43 -9.89 -13.23 4.15
N GLY A 44 -9.27 -12.24 3.50
CA GLY A 44 -8.13 -12.45 2.61
C GLY A 44 -6.81 -12.67 3.37
N PRO A 45 -5.77 -13.14 2.66
CA PRO A 45 -4.44 -13.28 3.23
C PRO A 45 -3.86 -11.91 3.65
N GLN A 46 -2.98 -11.95 4.66
CA GLN A 46 -2.13 -10.83 5.01
C GLN A 46 -0.83 -10.88 4.19
N PHE A 47 -0.34 -9.73 3.79
CA PHE A 47 0.93 -9.56 3.09
C PHE A 47 1.85 -8.69 3.94
N VAL A 48 3.11 -9.11 4.04
CA VAL A 48 4.16 -8.34 4.69
C VAL A 48 4.96 -7.64 3.60
N LEU A 49 5.13 -6.33 3.75
CA LEU A 49 5.89 -5.46 2.86
C LEU A 49 7.07 -4.98 3.69
N GLU A 50 8.25 -5.56 3.43
CA GLU A 50 9.39 -5.49 4.35
C GLU A 50 10.02 -4.10 4.40
N THR A 51 9.89 -3.33 3.32
CA THR A 51 10.50 -2.01 3.19
C THR A 51 9.53 -0.96 2.63
N PRO A 52 9.80 0.35 2.82
CA PRO A 52 9.00 1.40 2.22
C PRO A 52 8.88 1.31 0.67
N PRO A 53 9.95 0.97 -0.08
CA PRO A 53 9.83 0.68 -1.51
C PRO A 53 8.86 -0.45 -1.86
N ASP A 54 8.87 -1.58 -1.13
CA ASP A 54 7.93 -2.68 -1.36
C ASP A 54 6.48 -2.22 -1.16
N ALA A 55 6.26 -1.35 -0.17
CA ALA A 55 4.96 -0.75 0.08
C ALA A 55 4.51 0.18 -1.05
N ILE A 56 5.42 0.98 -1.61
CA ILE A 56 5.12 1.86 -2.75
C ILE A 56 4.80 1.02 -3.98
N GLU A 57 5.60 -0.01 -4.30
CA GLU A 57 5.36 -0.90 -5.43
C GLU A 57 4.00 -1.59 -5.33
N TYR A 58 3.71 -2.20 -4.17
CA TYR A 58 2.42 -2.84 -3.91
C TYR A 58 1.23 -1.87 -4.06
N ALA A 59 1.39 -0.63 -3.60
CA ALA A 59 0.35 0.39 -3.73
C ALA A 59 0.09 0.78 -5.20
N VAL A 60 1.15 0.92 -5.99
CA VAL A 60 1.04 1.25 -7.42
C VAL A 60 0.35 0.12 -8.17
N GLU A 61 0.72 -1.14 -7.92
CA GLU A 61 0.06 -2.30 -8.52
C GLU A 61 -1.45 -2.32 -8.21
N LEU A 62 -1.82 -2.12 -6.95
CA LEU A 62 -3.23 -2.10 -6.54
C LEU A 62 -4.02 -0.94 -7.20
N LEU A 63 -3.40 0.23 -7.37
CA LEU A 63 -4.03 1.35 -8.07
C LEU A 63 -4.19 1.08 -9.56
N VAL A 64 -3.22 0.41 -10.20
CA VAL A 64 -3.32 -0.01 -11.59
C VAL A 64 -4.45 -1.03 -11.77
N ASP A 65 -4.51 -2.06 -10.91
CA ASP A 65 -5.60 -3.04 -10.89
C ASP A 65 -6.97 -2.33 -10.81
N TYR A 66 -7.12 -1.44 -9.83
CA TYR A 66 -8.35 -0.68 -9.62
C TYR A 66 -8.74 0.18 -10.83
N GLN A 67 -7.77 0.84 -11.46
CA GLN A 67 -8.02 1.63 -12.68
C GLN A 67 -8.45 0.75 -13.85
N LEU A 68 -7.86 -0.44 -14.01
CA LEU A 68 -8.25 -1.38 -15.06
C LEU A 68 -9.66 -1.93 -14.85
N GLU A 69 -10.01 -2.29 -13.62
CA GLU A 69 -11.36 -2.76 -13.25
C GLU A 69 -12.42 -1.68 -13.52
N THR A 70 -12.14 -0.44 -13.11
CA THR A 70 -13.06 0.69 -13.30
C THR A 70 -13.16 1.12 -14.76
N SER A 71 -12.08 1.00 -15.54
CA SER A 71 -12.07 1.35 -16.97
C SER A 71 -12.71 0.28 -17.87
N GLY A 72 -12.66 -1.00 -17.47
CA GLY A 72 -13.29 -2.11 -18.19
C GLY A 72 -14.81 -2.19 -18.01
N THR A 73 -15.38 -1.43 -17.08
CA THR A 73 -16.81 -1.41 -16.75
C THR A 73 -17.57 -0.37 -17.59
N ARG A 74 -17.30 -0.28 -18.90
CA ARG A 74 -17.94 0.69 -19.80
C ARG A 74 -18.50 0.06 -21.07
#